data_AF-A0A5J5CHD0-F1
#
_entry.id   AF-A0A5J5CHD0-F1
#
_cell.length_a   1.000
_cell.length_b   1.000
_cell.length_c   1.000
_cell.angle_alpha   90.00
_cell.angle_beta   90.00
_cell.angle_gamma   90.00
#
_symmetry.space_group_name_H-M   'P 1'
#
loop_
_entity.id
_entity.type
_entity.pdbx_description
1 polymer ?
#
loop_
_entity_poly.entity_id
_entity_poly.type
_entity_poly.pdbx_seq_one_letter_code
_entity_poly.pdbx_strand_id
1 'polypeptide(L)' 'MPTPKAIVGRFRTYVAIVAGTGMQRTRRNAATDLYMLFNAWCKDDAVFLPNKQATSTPQRPWIDVSGFN' A
#
# COMPACT_ATOMS: atom_id res chain seq x y z
N MET A 1 9.50 2.75 7.93
CA MET A 1 8.21 2.65 7.21
C MET A 1 7.09 2.58 8.24
N PRO A 2 5.87 3.07 7.94
CA PRO A 2 4.71 2.87 8.81
C PRO A 2 4.52 1.39 9.15
N THR A 3 3.98 1.09 10.33
CA THR A 3 3.71 -0.30 10.72
C THR A 3 2.58 -0.89 9.86
N PRO A 4 2.55 -2.20 9.59
CA PRO A 4 1.44 -2.83 8.85
C PRO A 4 0.06 -2.69 9.49
N LYS A 5 0.01 -2.34 10.79
CA LYS A 5 -1.22 -2.07 11.56
C LYS A 5 -1.52 -0.57 11.69
N ALA A 6 -0.85 0.28 10.93
CA ALA A 6 -1.09 1.72 10.98
C ALA A 6 -2.53 2.04 10.54
N ILE A 7 -3.14 3.04 11.18
CA ILE A 7 -4.49 3.50 10.81
C ILE A 7 -4.45 4.04 9.37
N VAL A 8 -5.41 3.60 8.56
CA VAL A 8 -5.66 4.12 7.21
C VAL A 8 -6.33 5.49 7.30
N GLY A 9 -5.87 6.46 6.52
CA GLY A 9 -6.44 7.81 6.53
C GLY A 9 -5.51 8.90 6.01
N ARG A 10 -5.95 10.15 6.15
CA ARG A 10 -5.16 11.35 5.79
C ARG A 10 -4.51 11.96 7.02
N PHE A 11 -3.18 11.99 7.03
CA PHE A 11 -2.38 12.47 8.15
C PHE A 11 -1.77 13.83 7.88
N ARG A 12 -1.70 14.66 8.93
CA ARG A 12 -0.94 15.91 8.90
C ARG A 12 0.53 15.62 9.18
N THR A 13 1.40 16.00 8.27
CA THR A 13 2.85 15.80 8.42
C THR A 13 3.50 17.03 9.04
N TYR A 14 4.41 16.81 9.99
CA TYR A 14 5.24 17.85 10.60
C TYR A 14 6.69 17.37 10.65
N VAL A 15 7.63 18.30 10.50
CA VAL A 15 9.04 18.08 10.83
C VAL A 15 9.33 18.86 12.09
N ALA A 16 9.93 18.19 13.08
CA ALA A 16 10.31 18.78 14.34
C ALA A 16 11.82 18.68 14.54
N ILE A 17 12.44 19.78 14.95
CA ILE A 17 13.83 19.85 15.38
C ILE A 17 13.81 19.91 16.90
N VAL A 18 14.53 19.00 17.55
CA VAL A 18 14.77 19.02 18.99
C VAL A 18 16.12 19.67 19.23
N ALA A 19 16.12 20.82 19.88
CA ALA A 19 17.31 21.54 20.32
C ALA A 19 17.33 21.56 21.86
N GLY A 20 18.48 21.88 22.46
CA GLY A 20 18.62 21.94 23.92
C GLY A 20 17.62 22.89 24.62
N THR A 21 17.02 23.83 23.89
CA THR A 21 16.02 24.78 24.39
C THR A 21 14.57 24.35 24.14
N GLY A 22 14.33 23.21 23.49
CA GLY A 22 12.99 22.65 23.26
C GLY A 22 12.77 22.14 21.83
N MET A 23 11.50 21.92 21.50
CA MET A 23 11.08 21.40 20.20
C MET A 23 10.49 22.52 19.34
N GLN A 24 11.03 22.70 18.15
CA GLN A 24 10.45 23.56 17.11
C GLN A 24 9.87 22.69 16.00
N ARG A 25 8.62 22.91 15.59
CA ARG A 25 8.02 22.19 14.46
C ARG A 25 7.58 23.12 13.34
N THR A 26 7.49 22.55 12.15
CA THR A 26 6.92 23.23 10.98
C THR A 26 5.47 23.69 11.23
N ARG A 27 5.08 24.78 10.54
CA ARG A 27 3.68 25.20 10.48
C ARG A 27 2.85 24.16 9.71
N ARG A 28 1.53 24.16 9.95
CA ARG A 28 0.60 23.33 9.18
C ARG A 28 0.70 23.67 7.69
N ASN A 29 1.00 22.68 6.87
CA ASN A 29 0.89 22.73 5.41
C ASN A 29 -0.03 21.59 4.95
N ALA A 30 -1.07 21.90 4.18
CA ALA A 30 -2.01 20.90 3.65
C ALA A 30 -1.45 20.17 2.42
N ALA A 31 -0.50 20.78 1.69
CA ALA A 31 0.16 20.15 0.55
C ALA A 31 1.07 18.98 0.94
N THR A 32 1.39 18.84 2.24
CA THR A 32 2.19 17.74 2.79
C THR A 32 1.32 16.70 3.51
N ASP A 33 0.01 16.69 3.26
CA ASP A 33 -0.86 15.62 3.78
C ASP A 33 -0.46 14.28 3.18
N LEU A 34 -0.29 13.28 4.05
CA LEU A 34 0.05 11.93 3.67
C LEU A 34 -1.19 11.05 3.75
N TYR A 35 -1.51 10.35 2.66
CA TYR A 35 -2.52 9.29 2.67
C TYR A 35 -1.85 7.96 3.01
N MET A 36 -2.24 7.38 4.14
CA MET A 36 -1.91 6.02 4.52
C MET A 36 -3.01 5.09 4.01
N LEU A 37 -2.65 4.11 3.18
CA LEU A 37 -3.57 3.12 2.64
C LEU A 37 -3.20 1.73 3.17
N PHE A 38 -4.13 0.78 3.08
CA PHE A 38 -3.82 -0.63 3.19
C PHE A 38 -2.79 -1.04 2.13
N ASN A 39 -1.89 -1.97 2.47
CA ASN A 39 -0.82 -2.40 1.57
C ASN A 39 -0.91 -3.89 1.25
N ALA A 40 -1.63 -4.24 0.18
CA ALA A 40 -1.78 -5.63 -0.29
C ALA A 40 -0.46 -6.31 -0.72
N TRP A 41 0.64 -5.55 -0.83
CA TRP A 41 1.97 -6.08 -1.16
C TRP A 41 2.87 -6.26 0.07
N CYS A 42 2.46 -5.80 1.25
CA CYS A 42 3.21 -6.01 2.49
C CYS A 42 2.79 -7.34 3.12
N LYS A 43 3.72 -8.29 3.23
CA LYS A 43 3.48 -9.64 3.80
C LYS A 43 2.88 -9.63 5.21
N ASP A 44 3.18 -8.58 5.95
CA ASP A 44 2.77 -8.43 7.35
C ASP A 44 1.48 -7.60 7.51
N ASP A 45 0.94 -7.06 6.42
CA ASP A 45 -0.36 -6.37 6.42
C ASP A 45 -1.49 -7.41 6.35
N ALA A 46 -2.57 -7.15 7.07
CA ALA A 46 -3.74 -8.03 7.12
C ALA A 46 -4.38 -8.25 5.74
N VAL A 47 -4.15 -7.34 4.80
CA VAL A 47 -4.67 -7.43 3.42
C VAL A 47 -3.67 -8.02 2.41
N PHE A 48 -2.57 -8.62 2.87
CA PHE A 48 -1.55 -9.18 1.98
C PHE A 48 -2.13 -10.20 1.00
N LEU A 49 -1.76 -10.07 -0.28
CA LEU A 49 -2.12 -11.02 -1.34
C LEU A 49 -0.86 -11.69 -1.89
N PRO A 50 -0.53 -12.93 -1.48
CA PRO A 50 0.62 -13.68 -2.01
C PRO A 50 0.41 -14.08 -3.48
N ASN A 51 0.97 -13.28 -4.40
CA ASN A 51 1.10 -13.47 -5.84
C ASN A 51 -0.20 -13.53 -6.68
N LYS A 52 -0.10 -12.85 -7.84
CA LYS A 52 -1.14 -12.65 -8.86
C LYS A 52 -1.31 -13.92 -9.70
N GLN A 53 -2.16 -14.82 -9.27
CA GLN A 53 -2.98 -15.56 -10.20
C GLN A 53 -4.42 -15.39 -9.73
N ALA A 54 -5.14 -14.46 -10.35
CA ALA A 54 -6.54 -14.74 -10.59
C ALA A 54 -6.53 -16.07 -11.36
N THR A 55 -6.83 -17.13 -10.63
CA THR A 55 -6.90 -18.50 -11.12
C THR A 55 -7.66 -18.54 -12.43
N SER A 56 -7.05 -19.26 -13.38
CA SER A 56 -7.60 -19.72 -14.66
C SER A 56 -8.01 -18.63 -15.66
N THR A 57 -7.19 -18.46 -16.72
CA THR A 57 -7.78 -18.48 -18.06
C THR A 57 -8.80 -19.62 -18.05
N PRO A 58 -10.10 -19.41 -18.33
CA PRO A 58 -10.99 -20.55 -18.45
C PRO A 58 -10.39 -21.40 -19.57
N GLN A 59 -9.91 -22.60 -19.24
CA GLN A 59 -9.68 -23.64 -20.24
C GLN A 59 -11.05 -23.81 -20.89
N ARG A 60 -11.28 -23.12 -22.00
CA ARG A 60 -12.55 -23.17 -22.70
C ARG A 60 -12.66 -24.60 -23.19
N PRO A 61 -13.54 -25.45 -22.62
CA PRO A 61 -13.56 -26.87 -22.94
C PRO A 61 -14.00 -27.14 -24.39
N TRP A 62 -14.30 -26.09 -25.15
CA TRP A 62 -14.78 -26.11 -26.53
C TRP A 62 -13.73 -25.68 -27.56
N ILE A 63 -12.52 -25.31 -27.14
CA ILE A 63 -11.43 -25.00 -28.06
C ILE A 63 -10.53 -26.23 -28.14
N ASP A 64 -10.78 -27.07 -29.14
CA ASP A 64 -9.87 -28.14 -29.53
C ASP A 64 -8.83 -27.57 -30.52
N VAL A 65 -7.57 -27.54 -30.10
CA VAL A 65 -6.43 -27.10 -30.93
C VAL A 65 -5.66 -28.25 -31.56
N SER A 66 -6.12 -29.50 -31.40
CA SER A 66 -5.48 -30.69 -31.99
C SER A 66 -5.53 -30.74 -33.52
N GLY A 67 -6.33 -29.85 -34.15
CA GLY A 67 -6.50 -29.74 -35.59
C GLY A 67 -5.68 -28.66 -36.30
N PHE A 68 -4.84 -27.91 -35.59
CA PHE A 68 -3.95 -26.91 -36.22
C PHE A 68 -2.54 -27.46 -36.36
N ASN A 69 -2.29 -28.18 -37.47
CA ASN A 69 -0.98 -28.36 -38.07
C ASN A 69 -0.94 -27.64 -39.42
#